data_AF-A0A7Y5DYR9-F1
#
_entry.id   AF-A0A7Y5DYR9-F1
#
_cell.length_a   1.000
_cell.length_b   1.000
_cell.length_c   1.000
_cell.angle_alpha   90.00
_cell.angle_beta   90.00
_cell.angle_gamma   90.00
#
_symmetry.space_group_name_H-M   'P 1'
#
loop_
_entity.id
_entity.type
_entity.pdbx_description
1 polymer ?
#
loop_
_entity_poly.entity_id
_entity_poly.type
_entity_poly.pdbx_seq_one_letter_code
_entity_poly.pdbx_strand_id
1 'polypeptide(L)'
;MVSTSSRARPKKKSAPHPKHAHDVPDPQGIRRLLLAWYRKVRRDLPWRRTQDPYAIWLSEVMLQQTRVETVIPYYARFLEAFPTVVALAEAPLDRVLGAWSGLGYYRRARMLHEGAQELARSYGGELPRTSIALRGIRGIGPYTAGAVASIAFGEAAALVDGNVHRVLARVYAIDEDDAKTRKRAWEIAEQLVKGEAPGDFNQALMELGATVCTPRPKCDQCPVASQCRALAEGKEATLPRPKKRPEVPTLERTALVLERADRAVLLARCGPEGRFAGLWEPPMLDGAVGAKAFGLGSAVAAGEVVHVLTHRRLQVHVLRGSEGAKAPKVAPEYAEHRWVLPAEAKDIGVSTLCRKVLRKAGLAW
;
A
#
# COMPACT_ATOMS: atom_id res chain seq x y z
N MET A 1 2.36 -39.25 -62.95
CA MET A 1 3.21 -38.20 -62.35
C MET A 1 2.71 -36.84 -62.82
N VAL A 2 1.91 -36.15 -62.01
CA VAL A 2 1.50 -34.77 -62.29
C VAL A 2 1.64 -33.98 -60.99
N SER A 3 2.58 -33.05 -61.01
CA SER A 3 2.97 -32.16 -59.93
C SER A 3 1.98 -31.00 -59.83
N THR A 4 1.28 -30.86 -58.71
CA THR A 4 0.44 -29.70 -58.41
C THR A 4 1.18 -28.73 -57.49
N SER A 5 1.75 -27.68 -58.10
CA SER A 5 2.37 -26.54 -57.43
C SER A 5 1.30 -25.62 -56.81
N SER A 6 1.33 -25.52 -55.47
CA SER A 6 0.48 -24.62 -54.68
C SER A 6 1.00 -23.18 -54.74
N ARG A 7 0.27 -22.28 -55.42
CA ARG A 7 0.52 -20.84 -55.40
C ARG A 7 0.09 -20.23 -54.07
N ALA A 8 1.06 -19.68 -53.32
CA ALA A 8 0.82 -18.91 -52.11
C ALA A 8 0.16 -17.55 -52.42
N ARG A 9 -0.86 -17.18 -51.63
CA ARG A 9 -1.50 -15.84 -51.67
C ARG A 9 -0.54 -14.75 -51.18
N PRO A 10 -0.55 -13.54 -51.78
CA PRO A 10 0.32 -12.46 -51.33
C PRO A 10 -0.18 -11.88 -49.99
N LYS A 11 0.74 -11.69 -49.05
CA LYS A 11 0.49 -10.98 -47.78
C LYS A 11 0.11 -9.53 -48.09
N LYS A 12 -1.08 -9.09 -47.66
CA LYS A 12 -1.48 -7.67 -47.65
C LYS A 12 -0.47 -6.88 -46.82
N LYS A 13 0.30 -6.00 -47.48
CA LYS A 13 1.11 -4.98 -46.80
C LYS A 13 0.15 -4.02 -46.11
N SER A 14 0.21 -3.95 -44.79
CA SER A 14 -0.46 -2.90 -44.00
C SER A 14 0.06 -1.54 -44.43
N ALA A 15 -0.86 -0.60 -44.69
CA ALA A 15 -0.53 0.76 -45.08
C ALA A 15 0.33 1.44 -44.00
N PRO A 16 1.34 2.26 -44.38
CA PRO A 16 2.14 3.01 -43.43
C PRO A 16 1.24 4.02 -42.70
N HIS A 17 1.23 3.94 -41.36
CA HIS A 17 0.58 4.94 -40.52
C HIS A 17 1.25 6.30 -40.74
N PRO A 18 0.49 7.40 -40.78
CA PRO A 18 1.03 8.73 -41.05
C PRO A 18 2.04 9.08 -39.97
N LYS A 19 3.30 9.25 -40.38
CA LYS A 19 4.37 9.78 -39.54
C LYS A 19 4.20 11.30 -39.44
N HIS A 20 4.32 11.85 -38.23
CA HIS A 20 4.60 13.26 -37.92
C HIS A 20 3.46 14.30 -37.93
N ALA A 21 2.51 14.22 -36.99
CA ALA A 21 1.68 15.40 -36.65
C ALA A 21 1.54 15.72 -35.16
N HIS A 22 2.00 14.88 -34.21
CA HIS A 22 1.94 15.17 -32.77
C HIS A 22 3.17 14.61 -32.03
N ASP A 23 4.36 15.20 -32.21
CA ASP A 23 5.59 14.74 -31.52
C ASP A 23 5.61 15.04 -30.01
N VAL A 24 4.70 15.91 -29.53
CA VAL A 24 4.51 16.24 -28.12
C VAL A 24 3.04 16.01 -27.76
N PRO A 25 2.73 15.21 -26.72
CA PRO A 25 1.36 15.04 -26.26
C PRO A 25 0.74 16.38 -25.85
N ASP A 26 -0.48 16.67 -26.30
CA ASP A 26 -1.21 17.90 -25.97
C ASP A 26 -1.79 17.81 -24.55
N PRO A 27 -1.32 18.63 -23.58
CA PRO A 27 -1.82 18.61 -22.20
C PRO A 27 -3.33 18.85 -22.10
N GLN A 28 -3.89 19.77 -22.89
CA GLN A 28 -5.32 20.10 -22.82
C GLN A 28 -6.17 18.98 -23.43
N GLY A 29 -5.73 18.42 -24.55
CA GLY A 29 -6.33 17.25 -25.18
C GLY A 29 -6.36 16.04 -24.24
N ILE A 30 -5.25 15.74 -23.56
CA ILE A 30 -5.16 14.67 -22.55
C ILE A 30 -6.19 14.89 -21.45
N ARG A 31 -6.24 16.09 -20.84
CA ARG A 31 -7.19 16.41 -19.77
C ARG A 31 -8.63 16.18 -20.21
N ARG A 32 -9.01 16.72 -21.38
CA ARG A 32 -10.37 16.62 -21.92
C ARG A 32 -10.79 15.17 -22.14
N LEU A 33 -9.94 14.38 -22.81
CA LEU A 33 -10.22 12.96 -23.10
C LEU A 33 -10.34 12.14 -21.81
N LEU A 34 -9.41 12.38 -20.86
CA LEU A 34 -9.35 11.63 -19.63
C LEU A 34 -10.55 11.92 -18.70
N LEU A 35 -10.93 13.19 -18.54
CA LEU A 35 -12.11 13.59 -17.76
C LEU A 35 -13.41 13.06 -18.38
N ALA A 36 -13.55 13.14 -19.71
CA ALA A 36 -14.72 12.63 -20.42
C ALA A 36 -14.88 11.11 -20.24
N TRP A 37 -13.78 10.37 -20.27
CA TRP A 37 -13.75 8.93 -19.99
C TRP A 37 -14.10 8.63 -18.54
N TYR A 38 -13.45 9.31 -17.58
CA TYR A 38 -13.63 9.06 -16.15
C TYR A 38 -15.07 9.25 -15.68
N ARG A 39 -15.77 10.28 -16.18
CA ARG A 39 -17.19 10.51 -15.87
C ARG A 39 -18.09 9.33 -16.23
N LYS A 40 -17.71 8.52 -17.24
CA LYS A 40 -18.47 7.35 -17.70
C LYS A 40 -18.12 6.07 -16.97
N VAL A 41 -16.87 5.91 -16.55
CA VAL A 41 -16.36 4.60 -16.07
C VAL A 41 -15.88 4.58 -14.62
N ARG A 42 -15.85 5.73 -13.94
CA ARG A 42 -15.34 5.81 -12.56
C ARG A 42 -16.04 4.76 -11.69
N ARG A 43 -15.26 3.90 -11.04
CA ARG A 43 -15.81 2.96 -10.06
C ARG A 43 -16.45 3.71 -8.92
N ASP A 44 -17.59 3.21 -8.49
CA ASP A 44 -18.30 3.66 -7.31
C ASP A 44 -17.61 3.09 -6.05
N LEU A 45 -16.90 3.95 -5.34
CA LEU A 45 -16.09 3.60 -4.17
C LEU A 45 -16.51 4.46 -2.97
N PRO A 46 -16.51 3.93 -1.73
CA PRO A 46 -16.99 4.67 -0.56
C PRO A 46 -16.36 6.05 -0.39
N TRP A 47 -15.05 6.15 -0.52
CA TRP A 47 -14.29 7.40 -0.40
C TRP A 47 -14.46 8.37 -1.59
N ARG A 48 -15.14 7.97 -2.67
CA ARG A 48 -15.51 8.86 -3.79
C ARG A 48 -16.89 9.50 -3.62
N ARG A 49 -17.64 9.11 -2.60
CA ARG A 49 -18.99 9.62 -2.30
C ARG A 49 -18.98 10.77 -1.28
N THR A 50 -17.79 11.22 -0.88
CA THR A 50 -17.60 12.26 0.13
C THR A 50 -16.57 13.28 -0.33
N GLN A 51 -16.66 14.50 0.21
CA GLN A 51 -15.62 15.52 0.11
C GLN A 51 -14.94 15.77 1.46
N ASP A 52 -15.23 14.96 2.48
CA ASP A 52 -14.59 15.05 3.79
C ASP A 52 -13.07 14.79 3.67
N PRO A 53 -12.22 15.80 3.98
CA PRO A 53 -10.76 15.65 3.91
C PRO A 53 -10.22 14.52 4.78
N TYR A 54 -10.82 14.25 5.94
CA TYR A 54 -10.38 13.18 6.84
C TYR A 54 -10.63 11.80 6.21
N ALA A 55 -11.86 11.57 5.75
CA ALA A 55 -12.25 10.36 5.06
C ALA A 55 -11.42 10.13 3.79
N ILE A 56 -11.13 11.17 3.01
CA ILE A 56 -10.26 11.07 1.83
C ILE A 56 -8.84 10.72 2.26
N TRP A 57 -8.24 11.45 3.20
CA TRP A 57 -6.90 11.19 3.70
C TRP A 57 -6.73 9.74 4.21
N LEU A 58 -7.69 9.25 4.98
CA LEU A 58 -7.71 7.87 5.48
C LEU A 58 -7.65 6.86 4.33
N SER A 59 -8.50 7.03 3.32
CA SER A 59 -8.54 6.13 2.16
C SER A 59 -7.22 6.14 1.39
N GLU A 60 -6.63 7.32 1.18
CA GLU A 60 -5.36 7.48 0.47
C GLU A 60 -4.20 6.81 1.22
N VAL A 61 -4.18 6.89 2.56
CA VAL A 61 -3.20 6.15 3.36
C VAL A 61 -3.45 4.65 3.27
N MET A 62 -4.70 4.18 3.35
CA MET A 62 -5.03 2.76 3.25
C MET A 62 -4.72 2.16 1.87
N LEU A 63 -4.87 2.91 0.78
CA LEU A 63 -4.63 2.46 -0.59
C LEU A 63 -3.14 2.34 -0.95
N GLN A 64 -2.24 2.91 -0.14
CA GLN A 64 -0.80 2.73 -0.34
C GLN A 64 -0.41 1.25 -0.29
N GLN A 65 -0.01 0.70 -1.43
CA GLN A 65 0.41 -0.71 -1.58
C GLN A 65 -0.66 -1.72 -1.13
N THR A 66 -1.94 -1.36 -1.15
CA THR A 66 -3.06 -2.22 -0.77
C THR A 66 -4.13 -2.18 -1.86
N ARG A 67 -4.76 -3.32 -2.15
CA ARG A 67 -5.81 -3.41 -3.19
C ARG A 67 -7.11 -2.76 -2.72
N VAL A 68 -7.84 -2.16 -3.66
CA VAL A 68 -9.11 -1.46 -3.40
C VAL A 68 -10.10 -2.38 -2.67
N GLU A 69 -10.26 -3.61 -3.14
CA GLU A 69 -11.23 -4.58 -2.59
C GLU A 69 -10.92 -4.94 -1.14
N THR A 70 -9.62 -4.95 -0.79
CA THR A 70 -9.17 -5.17 0.59
C THR A 70 -9.45 -3.96 1.47
N VAL A 71 -9.34 -2.74 0.95
CA VAL A 71 -9.50 -1.51 1.72
C VAL A 71 -10.96 -1.23 2.08
N ILE A 72 -11.92 -1.51 1.20
CA ILE A 72 -13.35 -1.21 1.38
C ILE A 72 -13.88 -1.55 2.79
N PRO A 73 -13.77 -2.81 3.30
CA PRO A 73 -14.31 -3.14 4.61
C PRO A 73 -13.52 -2.52 5.78
N TYR A 74 -12.22 -2.25 5.60
CA TYR A 74 -11.42 -1.60 6.64
C TYR A 74 -11.75 -0.12 6.75
N TYR A 75 -11.92 0.55 5.62
CA TYR A 75 -12.29 1.95 5.56
C TYR A 75 -13.59 2.22 6.33
N ALA A 76 -14.63 1.42 6.09
CA ALA A 76 -15.91 1.54 6.77
C ALA A 76 -15.78 1.36 8.29
N ARG A 77 -15.18 0.25 8.75
CA ARG A 77 -14.98 -0.04 10.18
C ARG A 77 -14.08 0.98 10.88
N PHE A 78 -13.09 1.51 10.17
CA PHE A 78 -12.16 2.47 10.75
C PHE A 78 -12.83 3.84 10.95
N LEU A 79 -13.65 4.30 10.00
CA LEU A 79 -14.47 5.50 10.19
C LEU A 79 -15.55 5.33 11.25
N GLU A 80 -16.11 4.12 11.39
CA GLU A 80 -17.05 3.83 12.48
C GLU A 80 -16.36 3.93 13.86
N ALA A 81 -15.15 3.38 13.98
CA ALA A 81 -14.38 3.43 15.22
C ALA A 81 -13.81 4.83 15.53
N PHE A 82 -13.40 5.56 14.49
CA PHE A 82 -12.77 6.87 14.57
C PHE A 82 -13.42 7.82 13.55
N PRO A 83 -14.57 8.43 13.89
CA PRO A 83 -15.34 9.22 12.93
C PRO A 83 -14.71 10.58 12.59
N THR A 84 -13.79 11.07 13.41
CA THR A 84 -13.13 12.36 13.22
C THR A 84 -11.63 12.26 13.46
N VAL A 85 -10.88 13.26 12.97
CA VAL A 85 -9.44 13.41 13.26
C VAL A 85 -9.19 13.44 14.77
N VAL A 86 -10.03 14.15 15.53
CA VAL A 86 -9.91 14.25 16.99
C VAL A 86 -10.14 12.89 17.67
N ALA A 87 -11.19 12.16 17.27
CA ALA A 87 -11.44 10.82 17.80
C ALA A 87 -10.29 9.85 17.50
N LEU A 88 -9.68 9.95 16.31
CA LEU A 88 -8.48 9.19 15.98
C LEU A 88 -7.26 9.61 16.81
N ALA A 89 -7.08 10.91 17.05
CA ALA A 89 -5.94 11.47 17.79
C ALA A 89 -5.95 11.08 19.28
N GLU A 90 -7.14 11.02 19.89
CA GLU A 90 -7.34 10.66 21.29
C GLU A 90 -7.29 9.15 21.54
N ALA A 91 -7.45 8.35 20.50
CA ALA A 91 -7.49 6.90 20.62
C ALA A 91 -6.14 6.33 21.09
N PRO A 92 -6.12 5.34 22.00
CA PRO A 92 -4.91 4.60 22.31
C PRO A 92 -4.34 3.94 21.05
N LEU A 93 -3.01 3.97 20.90
CA LEU A 93 -2.34 3.41 19.71
C LEU A 93 -2.72 1.94 19.46
N ASP A 94 -2.92 1.14 20.52
CA ASP A 94 -3.35 -0.25 20.38
C ASP A 94 -4.69 -0.41 19.66
N ARG A 95 -5.66 0.46 19.96
CA ARG A 95 -6.98 0.46 19.32
C ARG A 95 -6.85 0.80 17.84
N VAL A 96 -6.01 1.77 17.51
CA VAL A 96 -5.72 2.16 16.12
C VAL A 96 -5.07 1.01 15.35
N LEU A 97 -4.04 0.37 15.93
CA LEU A 97 -3.36 -0.77 15.31
C LEU A 97 -4.23 -2.02 15.23
N GLY A 98 -5.14 -2.21 16.19
CA GLY A 98 -6.18 -3.25 16.17
C GLY A 98 -7.14 -3.06 15.00
N ALA A 99 -7.68 -1.86 14.81
CA ALA A 99 -8.53 -1.52 13.67
C ALA A 99 -7.81 -1.70 12.31
N TRP A 100 -6.50 -1.46 12.27
CA TRP A 100 -5.64 -1.64 11.09
C TRP A 100 -5.16 -3.09 10.88
N SER A 101 -5.37 -3.99 11.86
CA SER A 101 -4.80 -5.34 11.86
C SER A 101 -5.24 -6.14 10.63
N GLY A 102 -4.28 -6.54 9.80
CA GLY A 102 -4.51 -7.27 8.55
C GLY A 102 -4.28 -6.46 7.27
N LEU A 103 -4.26 -5.12 7.32
CA LEU A 103 -3.92 -4.29 6.15
C LEU A 103 -2.42 -4.28 5.81
N GLY A 104 -1.56 -4.66 6.77
CA GLY A 104 -0.11 -4.60 6.60
C GLY A 104 0.44 -3.17 6.55
N TYR A 105 1.77 -3.07 6.44
CA TYR A 105 2.50 -1.79 6.44
C TYR A 105 2.08 -0.86 7.60
N TYR A 106 2.10 -1.38 8.83
CA TYR A 106 1.60 -0.70 10.03
C TYR A 106 2.26 0.64 10.36
N ARG A 107 3.43 0.92 9.78
CA ARG A 107 4.00 2.27 9.80
C ARG A 107 3.00 3.31 9.30
N ARG A 108 2.16 2.98 8.31
CA ARG A 108 1.10 3.87 7.81
C ARG A 108 0.09 4.25 8.89
N ALA A 109 -0.42 3.27 9.65
CA ALA A 109 -1.35 3.51 10.75
C ALA A 109 -0.74 4.40 11.83
N ARG A 110 0.53 4.18 12.17
CA ARG A 110 1.24 4.99 13.17
C ARG A 110 1.46 6.42 12.69
N MET A 111 1.94 6.60 11.46
CA MET A 111 2.12 7.93 10.89
C MET A 111 0.79 8.68 10.74
N LEU A 112 -0.29 7.98 10.36
CA LEU A 112 -1.65 8.53 10.31
C LEU A 112 -2.11 8.99 11.70
N HIS A 113 -1.90 8.16 12.73
CA HIS A 113 -2.26 8.49 14.10
C HIS A 113 -1.46 9.69 14.64
N GLU A 114 -0.15 9.70 14.43
CA GLU A 114 0.70 10.82 14.83
C GLU A 114 0.35 12.11 14.07
N GLY A 115 0.03 12.02 12.78
CA GLY A 115 -0.49 13.13 11.99
C GLY A 115 -1.84 13.63 12.51
N ALA A 116 -2.73 12.73 12.95
CA ALA A 116 -4.01 13.12 13.54
C ALA A 116 -3.82 13.85 14.88
N GLN A 117 -2.87 13.38 15.71
CA GLN A 117 -2.48 14.05 16.94
C GLN A 117 -1.86 15.44 16.69
N GLU A 118 -1.06 15.59 15.64
CA GLU A 118 -0.54 16.88 15.21
C GLU A 118 -1.66 17.82 14.75
N LEU A 119 -2.59 17.32 13.94
CA LEU A 119 -3.77 18.07 13.51
C LEU A 119 -4.63 18.54 14.69
N ALA A 120 -4.90 17.67 15.66
CA ALA A 120 -5.66 18.02 16.85
C ALA A 120 -4.97 19.12 17.68
N ARG A 121 -3.64 19.03 17.86
CA ARG A 121 -2.88 20.00 18.66
C ARG A 121 -2.66 21.34 17.97
N SER A 122 -2.36 21.33 16.67
CA SER A 122 -1.84 22.51 15.96
C SER A 122 -2.82 23.10 14.95
N TYR A 123 -3.85 22.36 14.56
CA TYR A 123 -4.78 22.75 13.48
C TYR A 123 -6.27 22.60 13.88
N GLY A 124 -6.57 22.46 15.18
CA GLY A 124 -7.95 22.33 15.66
C GLY A 124 -8.67 21.07 15.17
N GLY A 125 -7.92 20.04 14.73
CA GLY A 125 -8.48 18.83 14.14
C GLY A 125 -8.84 18.95 12.65
N GLU A 126 -8.56 20.07 12.00
CA GLU A 126 -8.88 20.30 10.59
C GLU A 126 -7.67 20.11 9.68
N LEU A 127 -7.86 19.45 8.54
CA LEU A 127 -6.80 19.35 7.52
C LEU A 127 -6.61 20.69 6.80
N PRO A 128 -5.37 21.19 6.67
CA PRO A 128 -5.06 22.35 5.85
C PRO A 128 -5.50 22.16 4.40
N ARG A 129 -5.89 23.27 3.75
CA ARG A 129 -6.47 23.24 2.40
C ARG A 129 -5.44 23.13 1.26
N THR A 130 -4.17 23.42 1.55
CA THR A 130 -3.09 23.45 0.54
C THR A 130 -2.15 22.28 0.68
N SER A 131 -1.68 21.77 -0.45
CA SER A 131 -0.73 20.67 -0.55
C SER A 131 0.61 21.01 0.09
N ILE A 132 0.97 22.30 0.18
CA ILE A 132 2.17 22.76 0.87
C ILE A 132 1.98 22.61 2.38
N ALA A 133 0.87 23.10 2.93
CA ALA A 133 0.60 22.98 4.37
C ALA A 133 0.37 21.52 4.79
N LEU A 134 -0.32 20.73 3.97
CA LEU A 134 -0.54 19.31 4.19
C LEU A 134 0.77 18.52 4.30
N ARG A 135 1.80 18.88 3.50
CA ARG A 135 3.14 18.27 3.57
C ARG A 135 3.87 18.54 4.89
N GLY A 136 3.45 19.53 5.66
CA GLY A 136 3.98 19.80 6.99
C GLY A 136 3.58 18.74 8.02
N ILE A 137 2.46 18.04 7.79
CA ILE A 137 1.91 17.08 8.75
C ILE A 137 2.64 15.74 8.66
N ARG A 138 2.97 15.18 9.82
CA ARG A 138 3.64 13.89 9.91
C ARG A 138 2.86 12.80 9.18
N GLY A 139 3.56 12.07 8.30
CA GLY A 139 2.97 10.99 7.51
C GLY A 139 2.35 11.39 6.17
N ILE A 140 2.20 12.69 5.90
CA ILE A 140 1.67 13.18 4.63
C ILE A 140 2.82 13.49 3.67
N GLY A 141 3.05 12.58 2.73
CA GLY A 141 4.02 12.80 1.64
C GLY A 141 3.43 13.58 0.45
N PRO A 142 4.26 13.89 -0.58
CA PRO A 142 3.82 14.65 -1.76
C PRO A 142 2.59 14.06 -2.45
N TYR A 143 2.53 12.73 -2.59
CA TYR A 143 1.37 12.04 -3.17
C TYR A 143 0.08 12.32 -2.37
N THR A 144 0.10 12.07 -1.06
CA THR A 144 -1.09 12.21 -0.20
C THR A 144 -1.52 13.68 -0.12
N ALA A 145 -0.57 14.61 -0.05
CA ALA A 145 -0.87 16.03 -0.07
C ALA A 145 -1.57 16.45 -1.38
N GLY A 146 -1.06 16.02 -2.53
CA GLY A 146 -1.70 16.27 -3.82
C GLY A 146 -3.09 15.64 -3.94
N ALA A 147 -3.23 14.40 -3.49
CA ALA A 147 -4.52 13.69 -3.47
C ALA A 147 -5.56 14.44 -2.63
N VAL A 148 -5.27 14.68 -1.34
CA VAL A 148 -6.21 15.34 -0.42
C VAL A 148 -6.51 16.76 -0.89
N ALA A 149 -5.49 17.55 -1.25
CA ALA A 149 -5.72 18.93 -1.65
C ALA A 149 -6.56 19.08 -2.92
N SER A 150 -6.31 18.23 -3.92
CA SER A 150 -7.06 18.30 -5.17
C SER A 150 -8.47 17.73 -5.06
N ILE A 151 -8.66 16.64 -4.31
CA ILE A 151 -9.96 15.95 -4.18
C ILE A 151 -10.88 16.68 -3.21
N ALA A 152 -10.38 17.05 -2.03
CA ALA A 152 -11.21 17.63 -0.98
C ALA A 152 -11.34 19.16 -1.10
N PHE A 153 -10.30 19.83 -1.60
CA PHE A 153 -10.23 21.30 -1.60
C PHE A 153 -10.16 21.93 -2.99
N GLY A 154 -10.11 21.13 -4.05
CA GLY A 154 -10.05 21.62 -5.44
C GLY A 154 -8.75 22.33 -5.80
N GLU A 155 -7.68 22.18 -5.01
CA GLU A 155 -6.37 22.75 -5.37
C GLU A 155 -5.81 22.03 -6.60
N ALA A 156 -5.20 22.78 -7.53
CA ALA A 156 -4.47 22.21 -8.66
C ALA A 156 -3.11 21.61 -8.22
N ALA A 157 -3.15 20.65 -7.30
CA ALA A 157 -2.00 19.96 -6.75
C ALA A 157 -1.83 18.59 -7.42
N ALA A 158 -0.66 18.34 -8.00
CA ALA A 158 -0.36 17.08 -8.67
C ALA A 158 -0.16 15.94 -7.68
N LEU A 159 -0.39 14.71 -8.15
CA LEU A 159 -0.02 13.48 -7.46
C LEU A 159 0.63 12.51 -8.45
N VAL A 160 1.58 11.71 -7.96
CA VAL A 160 2.19 10.63 -8.73
C VAL A 160 2.40 9.41 -7.84
N ASP A 161 1.60 8.37 -8.06
CA ASP A 161 1.83 7.02 -7.53
C ASP A 161 2.51 6.12 -8.58
N GLY A 162 2.60 4.82 -8.30
CA GLY A 162 3.13 3.85 -9.26
C GLY A 162 2.29 3.69 -10.54
N ASN A 163 0.99 3.97 -10.48
CA ASN A 163 0.09 3.91 -11.64
C ASN A 163 0.26 5.13 -12.54
N VAL A 164 0.20 6.32 -11.96
CA VAL A 164 0.42 7.60 -12.65
C VAL A 164 1.82 7.65 -13.24
N HIS A 165 2.85 7.23 -12.49
CA HIS A 165 4.22 7.13 -13.00
C HIS A 165 4.29 6.31 -14.29
N ARG A 166 3.65 5.14 -14.33
CA ARG A 166 3.62 4.27 -15.51
C ARG A 166 2.84 4.90 -16.67
N VAL A 167 1.69 5.51 -16.40
CA VAL A 167 0.89 6.20 -17.41
C VAL A 167 1.70 7.32 -18.06
N LEU A 168 2.29 8.21 -17.27
CA LEU A 168 3.01 9.38 -17.78
C LEU A 168 4.31 8.96 -18.50
N ALA A 169 5.03 7.96 -17.99
CA ALA A 169 6.18 7.41 -18.68
C ALA A 169 5.83 6.89 -20.08
N ARG A 170 4.66 6.27 -20.26
CA ARG A 170 4.20 5.77 -21.56
C ARG A 170 3.66 6.87 -22.47
N VAL A 171 2.79 7.73 -21.94
CA VAL A 171 2.20 8.83 -22.74
C VAL A 171 3.29 9.71 -23.34
N TYR A 172 4.33 10.02 -22.57
CA TYR A 172 5.44 10.88 -22.98
C TYR A 172 6.69 10.11 -23.47
N ALA A 173 6.62 8.77 -23.59
CA ALA A 173 7.75 7.90 -23.99
C ALA A 173 9.07 8.18 -23.23
N ILE A 174 8.99 8.34 -21.90
CA ILE A 174 10.14 8.62 -21.05
C ILE A 174 10.93 7.33 -20.83
N ASP A 175 12.03 7.20 -21.56
CA ASP A 175 12.91 6.03 -21.53
C ASP A 175 14.22 6.32 -20.77
N GLU A 176 14.10 6.58 -19.47
CA GLU A 176 15.23 6.88 -18.59
C GLU A 176 15.26 5.92 -17.39
N ASP A 177 16.25 6.09 -16.51
CA ASP A 177 16.23 5.42 -15.21
C ASP A 177 15.01 5.84 -14.37
N ASP A 178 14.67 5.02 -13.38
CA ASP A 178 13.47 5.17 -12.55
C ASP A 178 13.43 6.51 -11.78
N ALA A 179 14.58 7.04 -11.35
CA ALA A 179 14.63 8.29 -10.60
C ALA A 179 14.31 9.49 -11.52
N LYS A 180 14.94 9.55 -12.69
CA LYS A 180 14.66 10.59 -13.70
C LYS A 180 13.23 10.51 -14.24
N THR A 181 12.75 9.29 -14.49
CA THR A 181 11.38 9.06 -14.96
C THR A 181 10.35 9.57 -13.94
N ARG A 182 10.56 9.30 -12.65
CA ARG A 182 9.70 9.85 -11.58
C ARG A 182 9.75 11.37 -11.52
N LYS A 183 10.93 11.97 -11.62
CA LYS A 183 11.07 13.43 -11.61
C LYS A 183 10.27 14.07 -12.75
N ARG A 184 10.45 13.57 -13.98
CA ARG A 184 9.70 14.05 -15.15
C ARG A 184 8.19 13.80 -15.02
N ALA A 185 7.78 12.65 -14.47
CA ALA A 185 6.37 12.36 -14.24
C ALA A 185 5.73 13.40 -13.29
N TRP A 186 6.45 13.85 -12.25
CA TRP A 186 6.00 14.94 -11.38
C TRP A 186 5.88 16.27 -12.13
N GLU A 187 6.92 16.67 -12.88
CA GLU A 187 6.91 17.90 -13.68
C GLU A 187 5.73 17.93 -14.67
N ILE A 188 5.46 16.81 -15.33
CA ILE A 188 4.33 16.64 -16.25
C ILE A 188 2.99 16.69 -15.50
N ALA A 189 2.88 15.99 -14.36
CA ALA A 189 1.64 15.98 -13.57
C ALA A 189 1.29 17.39 -13.06
N GLU A 190 2.28 18.19 -12.65
CA GLU A 190 2.11 19.59 -12.24
C GLU A 190 1.59 20.48 -13.36
N GLN A 191 1.96 20.21 -14.62
CA GLN A 191 1.40 20.90 -15.77
C GLN A 191 -0.02 20.41 -16.07
N LEU A 192 -0.21 19.09 -16.08
CA LEU A 192 -1.46 18.44 -16.46
C LEU A 192 -2.57 18.67 -15.45
N VAL A 193 -2.31 18.90 -14.16
CA VAL A 193 -3.37 19.09 -13.15
C VAL A 193 -4.07 20.45 -13.27
N LYS A 194 -3.42 21.45 -13.89
CA LYS A 194 -3.94 22.82 -14.03
C LYS A 194 -5.18 22.85 -14.93
N GLY A 195 -6.28 23.38 -14.40
CA GLY A 195 -7.56 23.54 -15.09
C GLY A 195 -8.74 23.12 -14.21
N GLU A 196 -9.93 23.00 -14.81
CA GLU A 196 -11.15 22.63 -14.08
C GLU A 196 -11.10 21.21 -13.49
N ALA A 197 -11.70 21.05 -12.31
CA ALA A 197 -11.84 19.76 -11.62
C ALA A 197 -10.51 18.98 -11.43
N PRO A 198 -9.49 19.57 -10.76
CA PRO A 198 -8.18 18.92 -10.57
C PRO A 198 -8.28 17.60 -9.79
N GLY A 199 -9.19 17.50 -8.81
CA GLY A 199 -9.46 16.26 -8.09
C GLY A 199 -9.97 15.13 -8.99
N ASP A 200 -10.94 15.40 -9.85
CA ASP A 200 -11.43 14.43 -10.83
C ASP A 200 -10.34 14.04 -11.83
N PHE A 201 -9.53 15.01 -12.28
CA PHE A 201 -8.42 14.73 -13.19
C PHE A 201 -7.40 13.77 -12.57
N ASN A 202 -6.97 14.06 -11.34
CA ASN A 202 -6.03 13.21 -10.61
C ASN A 202 -6.60 11.80 -10.39
N GLN A 203 -7.86 11.69 -9.98
CA GLN A 203 -8.52 10.40 -9.83
C GLN A 203 -8.65 9.65 -11.16
N ALA A 204 -8.93 10.35 -12.26
CA ALA A 204 -8.99 9.77 -13.59
C ALA A 204 -7.63 9.22 -14.03
N LEU A 205 -6.54 9.92 -13.70
CA LEU A 205 -5.18 9.48 -14.03
C LEU A 205 -4.79 8.21 -13.25
N MET A 206 -5.15 8.15 -11.97
CA MET A 206 -5.00 6.94 -11.15
C MET A 206 -5.85 5.79 -11.69
N GLU A 207 -7.13 6.05 -12.01
CA GLU A 207 -8.07 5.06 -12.55
C GLU A 207 -7.57 4.48 -13.87
N LEU A 208 -7.04 5.32 -14.77
CA LEU A 208 -6.47 4.91 -16.05
C LEU A 208 -5.33 3.93 -15.84
N GLY A 209 -4.38 4.26 -14.95
CA GLY A 209 -3.27 3.37 -14.64
C GLY A 209 -3.72 2.08 -13.98
N ALA A 210 -4.74 2.13 -13.12
CA ALA A 210 -5.25 0.96 -12.42
C ALA A 210 -6.02 -0.02 -13.31
N THR A 211 -6.77 0.47 -14.30
CA THR A 211 -7.78 -0.34 -15.01
C THR A 211 -7.48 -0.60 -16.49
N VAL A 212 -6.75 0.31 -17.16
CA VAL A 212 -6.50 0.26 -18.61
C VAL A 212 -5.01 0.20 -18.91
N CYS A 213 -4.26 1.22 -18.48
CA CYS A 213 -2.81 1.30 -18.66
C CYS A 213 -2.08 0.51 -17.55
N THR A 214 -2.44 -0.76 -17.39
CA THR A 214 -1.83 -1.68 -16.42
C THR A 214 -0.45 -2.17 -16.94
N PRO A 215 0.34 -2.95 -16.18
CA PRO A 215 1.56 -3.55 -16.70
C PRO A 215 1.36 -4.31 -18.03
N ARG A 216 0.18 -4.90 -18.24
CA ARG A 216 -0.29 -5.41 -19.55
C ARG A 216 -1.39 -4.47 -20.07
N PRO A 217 -1.05 -3.41 -20.82
CA PRO A 217 -2.00 -2.36 -21.14
C PRO A 217 -3.06 -2.80 -22.16
N LYS A 218 -4.27 -2.27 -22.03
CA LYS A 218 -5.38 -2.41 -22.99
C LYS A 218 -5.46 -1.15 -23.85
N CYS A 219 -4.48 -0.97 -24.76
CA CYS A 219 -4.31 0.28 -25.51
C CYS A 219 -5.48 0.60 -26.44
N ASP A 220 -6.18 -0.43 -26.93
CA ASP A 220 -7.43 -0.36 -27.69
C ASP A 220 -8.56 0.34 -26.92
N GLN A 221 -8.53 0.27 -25.59
CA GLN A 221 -9.53 0.86 -24.68
C GLN A 221 -9.05 2.17 -24.04
N CYS A 222 -7.85 2.65 -24.39
CA CYS A 222 -7.24 3.79 -23.73
C CYS A 222 -7.79 5.12 -24.29
N PRO A 223 -8.39 5.99 -23.45
CA PRO A 223 -8.98 7.25 -23.90
C PRO A 223 -7.95 8.25 -24.45
N VAL A 224 -6.67 8.07 -24.08
CA VAL A 224 -5.56 8.94 -24.48
C VAL A 224 -4.59 8.22 -25.44
N ALA A 225 -5.04 7.14 -26.10
CA ALA A 225 -4.21 6.36 -27.02
C ALA A 225 -3.62 7.22 -28.15
N SER A 226 -4.41 8.15 -28.70
CA SER A 226 -3.98 9.09 -29.75
C SER A 226 -2.91 10.10 -29.29
N GLN A 227 -2.73 10.25 -27.97
CA GLN A 227 -1.72 11.10 -27.36
C GLN A 227 -0.52 10.28 -26.83
N CYS A 228 -0.55 8.96 -26.96
CA CYS A 228 0.44 8.08 -26.33
C CYS A 228 1.63 7.81 -27.25
N ARG A 229 2.77 8.43 -26.96
CA ARG A 229 3.99 8.22 -27.73
C ARG A 229 4.55 6.81 -27.62
N ALA A 230 4.51 6.19 -26.44
CA ALA A 230 4.98 4.81 -26.33
C ALA A 230 4.16 3.86 -27.19
N LEU A 231 2.84 4.09 -27.36
CA LEU A 231 2.02 3.29 -28.28
C LEU A 231 2.42 3.51 -29.73
N ALA A 232 2.64 4.77 -30.14
CA ALA A 232 3.11 5.10 -31.48
C ALA A 232 4.50 4.48 -31.79
N GLU A 233 5.35 4.35 -30.77
CA GLU A 233 6.71 3.78 -30.87
C GLU A 233 6.76 2.26 -30.58
N GLY A 234 5.66 1.62 -30.18
CA GLY A 234 5.63 0.21 -29.79
C GLY A 234 6.41 -0.14 -28.51
N LYS A 235 6.51 0.80 -27.56
CA LYS A 235 7.28 0.72 -26.30
C LYS A 235 6.40 0.62 -25.04
N GLU A 236 5.09 0.53 -25.17
CA GLU A 236 4.16 0.50 -24.04
C GLU A 236 4.40 -0.71 -23.11
N ALA A 237 4.90 -1.83 -23.64
CA ALA A 237 5.21 -3.03 -22.85
C ALA A 237 6.53 -2.93 -22.07
N THR A 238 7.46 -2.08 -22.51
CA THR A 238 8.82 -1.97 -21.95
C THR A 238 9.01 -0.74 -21.06
N LEU A 239 8.12 0.24 -21.17
CA LEU A 239 8.11 1.44 -20.33
C LEU A 239 7.11 1.35 -19.16
N PRO A 240 7.46 1.91 -17.98
CA PRO A 240 8.77 2.46 -17.61
C PRO A 240 9.82 1.37 -17.42
N ARG A 241 11.11 1.72 -17.50
CA ARG A 241 12.20 0.77 -17.25
C ARG A 241 12.04 0.13 -15.86
N PRO A 242 12.11 -1.20 -15.75
CA PRO A 242 11.92 -1.87 -14.47
C PRO A 242 13.09 -1.58 -13.52
N LYS A 243 12.78 -1.33 -12.25
CA LYS A 243 13.78 -1.25 -11.19
C LYS A 243 14.38 -2.64 -10.94
N LYS A 244 15.72 -2.72 -10.83
CA LYS A 244 16.40 -3.94 -10.37
C LYS A 244 15.90 -4.30 -8.97
N ARG A 245 15.31 -5.48 -8.81
CA ARG A 245 14.86 -5.96 -7.49
C ARG A 245 16.08 -6.47 -6.72
N PRO A 246 16.35 -5.96 -5.51
CA PRO A 246 17.39 -6.53 -4.66
C PRO A 246 17.00 -7.94 -4.25
N GLU A 247 18.00 -8.74 -3.92
CA GLU A 247 17.79 -10.03 -3.28
C GLU A 247 17.07 -9.84 -1.94
N VAL A 248 16.13 -10.73 -1.64
CA VAL A 248 15.33 -10.69 -0.42
C VAL A 248 15.93 -11.68 0.57
N PRO A 249 16.71 -11.24 1.58
CA PRO A 249 17.37 -12.16 2.48
C PRO A 249 16.35 -12.84 3.40
N THR A 250 16.66 -14.09 3.76
CA THR A 250 15.92 -14.88 4.74
C THR A 250 16.48 -14.63 6.14
N LEU A 251 15.60 -14.29 7.08
CA LEU A 251 15.91 -14.18 8.50
C LEU A 251 15.25 -15.35 9.22
N GLU A 252 16.06 -16.10 9.96
CA GLU A 252 15.59 -17.18 10.81
C GLU A 252 15.30 -16.66 12.22
N ARG A 253 14.20 -17.14 12.80
CA ARG A 253 13.69 -16.78 14.13
C ARG A 253 13.06 -18.00 14.78
N THR A 254 12.99 -17.99 16.10
CA THR A 254 12.17 -18.92 16.87
C THR A 254 11.15 -18.14 17.69
N ALA A 255 9.88 -18.50 17.61
CA ALA A 255 8.79 -17.94 18.40
C ALA A 255 8.39 -18.90 19.53
N LEU A 256 8.21 -18.36 20.72
CA LEU A 256 7.71 -19.09 21.87
C LEU A 256 6.24 -18.73 22.13
N VAL A 257 5.36 -19.71 22.00
CA VAL A 257 3.93 -19.59 22.30
C VAL A 257 3.66 -20.24 23.66
N LEU A 258 3.37 -19.42 24.66
CA LEU A 258 2.92 -19.87 25.97
C LEU A 258 1.43 -19.62 26.15
N GLU A 259 0.73 -20.60 26.71
CA GLU A 259 -0.69 -20.53 27.01
C GLU A 259 -0.93 -20.87 28.50
N ARG A 260 -1.76 -20.07 29.15
CA ARG A 260 -2.25 -20.30 30.52
C ARG A 260 -3.50 -21.16 30.53
N ALA A 261 -3.87 -21.65 31.72
CA ALA A 261 -5.09 -22.44 31.90
C ALA A 261 -6.36 -21.68 31.50
N ASP A 262 -6.38 -20.35 31.67
CA ASP A 262 -7.46 -19.44 31.26
C ASP A 262 -7.44 -19.09 29.76
N ARG A 263 -6.62 -19.79 28.96
CA ARG A 263 -6.42 -19.58 27.51
C ARG A 263 -5.70 -18.28 27.16
N ALA A 264 -5.23 -17.51 28.14
CA ALA A 264 -4.43 -16.32 27.85
C ALA A 264 -3.09 -16.72 27.23
N VAL A 265 -2.65 -15.95 26.24
CA VAL A 265 -1.39 -16.16 25.53
C VAL A 265 -0.41 -15.06 25.90
N LEU A 266 0.84 -15.43 26.17
CA LEU A 266 1.88 -14.44 26.42
C LEU A 266 2.27 -13.76 25.10
N LEU A 267 2.03 -12.46 25.02
CA LEU A 267 2.48 -11.62 23.91
C LEU A 267 3.47 -10.57 24.42
N ALA A 268 4.41 -10.22 23.57
CA ALA A 268 5.34 -9.13 23.77
C ALA A 268 5.11 -8.04 22.72
N ARG A 269 5.23 -6.78 23.13
CA ARG A 269 5.11 -5.64 22.24
C ARG A 269 6.46 -5.36 21.59
N CYS A 270 6.52 -5.44 20.26
CA CYS A 270 7.68 -4.99 19.49
C CYS A 270 7.98 -3.52 19.83
N GLY A 271 9.26 -3.17 19.95
CA GLY A 271 9.69 -1.81 20.24
C GLY A 271 9.11 -0.72 19.32
N PRO A 272 9.36 0.57 19.62
CA PRO A 272 8.80 1.69 18.88
C PRO A 272 9.33 1.77 17.43
N GLU A 273 10.46 1.14 17.15
CA GLU A 273 11.13 1.11 15.86
C GLU A 273 11.31 -0.30 15.32
N GLY A 274 11.68 -0.39 14.04
CA GLY A 274 11.92 -1.67 13.37
C GLY A 274 10.68 -2.34 12.77
N ARG A 275 10.80 -3.65 12.52
CA ARG A 275 9.72 -4.45 11.93
C ARG A 275 8.62 -4.67 12.95
N PHE A 276 7.36 -4.60 12.50
CA PHE A 276 6.19 -4.80 13.36
C PHE A 276 6.11 -3.88 14.57
N ALA A 277 6.82 -2.75 14.53
CA ALA A 277 6.98 -1.87 15.66
C ALA A 277 5.63 -1.40 16.26
N GLY A 278 5.50 -1.52 17.58
CA GLY A 278 4.26 -1.29 18.34
C GLY A 278 3.23 -2.41 18.30
N LEU A 279 3.40 -3.45 17.46
CA LEU A 279 2.50 -4.61 17.40
C LEU A 279 2.84 -5.63 18.50
N TRP A 280 1.87 -6.49 18.77
CA TRP A 280 1.99 -7.61 19.69
C TRP A 280 2.24 -8.92 18.93
N GLU A 281 3.18 -9.71 19.44
CA GLU A 281 3.51 -11.04 18.92
C GLU A 281 4.00 -11.98 20.03
N PRO A 282 3.97 -13.30 19.83
CA PRO A 282 4.67 -14.22 20.72
C PRO A 282 6.15 -13.84 20.81
N PRO A 283 6.77 -13.87 22.00
CA PRO A 283 8.20 -13.57 22.13
C PRO A 283 9.05 -14.39 21.15
N MET A 284 9.92 -13.72 20.40
CA MET A 284 10.83 -14.35 19.46
C MET A 284 12.30 -14.10 19.79
N LEU A 285 13.15 -15.02 19.35
CA LEU A 285 14.62 -14.89 19.37
C LEU A 285 15.18 -15.15 17.97
N ASP A 286 16.38 -14.64 17.73
CA ASP A 286 17.11 -14.83 16.48
C ASP A 286 17.63 -16.26 16.33
N GLY A 287 17.51 -16.81 15.12
CA GLY A 287 17.97 -18.16 14.78
C GLY A 287 17.02 -19.29 15.21
N ALA A 288 17.43 -20.51 14.90
CA ALA A 288 16.79 -21.74 15.38
C ALA A 288 17.29 -22.08 16.79
N VAL A 289 16.49 -21.79 17.81
CA VAL A 289 16.85 -21.99 19.22
C VAL A 289 15.84 -22.87 19.95
N GLY A 290 16.27 -23.52 21.04
CA GLY A 290 15.41 -24.35 21.88
C GLY A 290 14.83 -23.60 23.08
N ALA A 291 13.95 -24.27 23.84
CA ALA A 291 13.27 -23.73 25.03
C ALA A 291 14.21 -23.10 26.07
N LYS A 292 15.42 -23.66 26.25
CA LYS A 292 16.44 -23.16 27.19
C LYS A 292 16.86 -21.71 26.90
N ALA A 293 16.89 -21.29 25.63
CA ALA A 293 17.24 -19.92 25.26
C ALA A 293 16.22 -18.90 25.82
N PHE A 294 14.95 -19.30 25.90
CA PHE A 294 13.89 -18.54 26.55
C PHE A 294 13.86 -18.73 28.09
N GLY A 295 14.83 -19.43 28.67
CA GLY A 295 14.86 -19.72 30.11
C GLY A 295 13.85 -20.78 30.58
N LEU A 296 13.29 -21.56 29.66
CA LEU A 296 12.32 -22.62 29.98
C LEU A 296 12.99 -24.00 30.07
N GLY A 297 12.47 -24.85 30.96
CA GLY A 297 12.92 -26.23 31.10
C GLY A 297 12.50 -27.11 29.92
N SER A 298 11.29 -26.90 29.38
CA SER A 298 10.75 -27.66 28.25
C SER A 298 9.75 -26.85 27.43
N ALA A 299 9.77 -27.04 26.11
CA ALA A 299 8.72 -26.64 25.18
C ALA A 299 8.71 -27.65 24.02
N VAL A 300 7.56 -27.85 23.40
CA VAL A 300 7.37 -28.79 22.29
C VAL A 300 7.45 -28.04 20.96
N ALA A 301 8.13 -28.61 19.97
CA ALA A 301 8.12 -28.07 18.61
C ALA A 301 6.71 -28.19 18.00
N ALA A 302 6.14 -27.06 17.57
CA ALA A 302 4.85 -26.99 16.90
C ALA A 302 4.96 -26.83 15.37
N GLY A 303 6.19 -26.73 14.85
CA GLY A 303 6.52 -26.68 13.42
C GLY A 303 6.99 -25.30 12.97
N GLU A 304 6.94 -25.03 11.66
CA GLU A 304 7.55 -23.85 11.06
C GLU A 304 6.54 -22.97 10.30
N VAL A 305 6.74 -21.65 10.34
CA VAL A 305 6.00 -20.65 9.58
C VAL A 305 6.95 -19.86 8.67
N VAL A 306 6.65 -19.83 7.38
CA VAL A 306 7.28 -18.91 6.44
C VAL A 306 6.39 -17.69 6.22
N HIS A 307 6.97 -16.50 6.36
CA HIS A 307 6.30 -15.24 6.12
C HIS A 307 7.14 -14.32 5.22
N VAL A 308 6.59 -13.96 4.05
CA VAL A 308 7.29 -13.14 3.06
C VAL A 308 6.84 -11.69 3.19
N LEU A 309 7.81 -10.80 3.42
CA LEU A 309 7.68 -9.34 3.38
C LEU A 309 8.33 -8.81 2.09
N THR A 310 8.08 -7.55 1.77
CA THR A 310 8.60 -6.88 0.57
C THR A 310 10.12 -6.89 0.47
N HIS A 311 10.81 -6.83 1.61
CA HIS A 311 12.27 -6.73 1.67
C HIS A 311 12.93 -7.87 2.46
N ARG A 312 12.16 -8.78 3.06
CA ARG A 312 12.67 -9.88 3.90
C ARG A 312 11.80 -11.11 3.77
N ARG A 313 12.39 -12.29 3.87
CA ARG A 313 11.68 -13.54 4.14
C ARG A 313 11.93 -13.93 5.59
N LEU A 314 10.89 -14.26 6.33
CA LEU A 314 11.00 -14.72 7.71
C LEU A 314 10.73 -16.23 7.73
N GLN A 315 11.65 -16.98 8.31
CA GLN A 315 11.50 -18.39 8.63
C GLN A 315 11.40 -18.50 10.15
N VAL A 316 10.24 -18.92 10.65
CA VAL A 316 9.94 -18.90 12.08
C VAL A 316 9.68 -20.31 12.59
N HIS A 317 10.57 -20.81 13.42
CA HIS A 317 10.38 -22.04 14.20
C HIS A 317 9.43 -21.75 15.36
N VAL A 318 8.44 -22.61 15.58
CA VAL A 318 7.42 -22.39 16.61
C VAL A 318 7.60 -23.40 17.73
N LEU A 319 7.81 -22.91 18.94
CA LEU A 319 7.79 -23.68 20.17
C LEU A 319 6.51 -23.39 20.94
N ARG A 320 5.87 -24.44 21.48
CA ARG A 320 4.71 -24.33 22.35
C ARG A 320 5.07 -24.83 23.75
N GLY A 321 4.73 -24.05 24.76
CA GLY A 321 4.84 -24.44 26.17
C GLY A 321 3.57 -24.08 26.94
N SER A 322 3.45 -24.63 28.15
CA SER A 322 2.51 -24.17 29.16
C SER A 322 3.18 -23.14 30.07
N GLU A 323 2.39 -22.34 30.78
CA GLU A 323 2.90 -21.49 31.86
C GLU A 323 3.75 -22.31 32.85
N GLY A 324 4.94 -21.79 33.18
CA GLY A 324 5.80 -22.29 34.25
C GLY A 324 6.02 -21.20 35.30
N ALA A 325 6.60 -21.54 36.45
CA ALA A 325 6.76 -20.61 37.58
C ALA A 325 7.67 -19.39 37.31
N LYS A 326 8.45 -19.39 36.22
CA LYS A 326 9.34 -18.29 35.84
C LYS A 326 8.90 -17.70 34.51
N ALA A 327 8.83 -16.36 34.44
CA ALA A 327 8.62 -15.64 33.18
C ALA A 327 9.73 -15.98 32.17
N PRO A 328 9.41 -16.15 30.88
CA PRO A 328 10.42 -16.44 29.87
C PRO A 328 11.35 -15.25 29.67
N LYS A 329 12.61 -15.53 29.33
CA LYS A 329 13.53 -14.52 28.82
C LYS A 329 13.03 -14.06 27.46
N VAL A 330 12.79 -12.76 27.34
CA VAL A 330 12.41 -12.10 26.09
C VAL A 330 13.57 -11.29 25.54
N ALA A 331 13.61 -11.10 24.22
CA ALA A 331 14.62 -10.26 23.60
C ALA A 331 14.51 -8.79 24.09
N PRO A 332 15.63 -8.05 24.16
CA PRO A 332 15.62 -6.64 24.60
C PRO A 332 14.90 -5.70 23.63
N GLU A 333 14.59 -6.15 22.41
CA GLU A 333 13.82 -5.39 21.41
C GLU A 333 12.33 -5.29 21.73
N TYR A 334 11.83 -6.07 22.71
CA TYR A 334 10.48 -5.97 23.20
C TYR A 334 10.36 -4.92 24.31
N ALA A 335 9.37 -4.03 24.18
CA ALA A 335 9.15 -2.95 25.15
C ALA A 335 8.45 -3.44 26.42
N GLU A 336 7.50 -4.35 26.27
CA GLU A 336 6.71 -4.92 27.36
C GLU A 336 6.17 -6.31 26.97
N HIS A 337 5.69 -7.07 27.95
CA HIS A 337 5.01 -8.34 27.73
C HIS A 337 3.80 -8.45 28.67
N ARG A 338 2.74 -9.11 28.19
CA ARG A 338 1.55 -9.39 29.00
C ARG A 338 0.83 -10.63 28.52
N TRP A 339 0.04 -11.20 29.41
CA TRP A 339 -0.95 -12.21 29.06
C TRP A 339 -2.15 -11.54 28.43
N VAL A 340 -2.58 -12.04 27.28
CA VAL A 340 -3.72 -11.49 26.52
C VAL A 340 -4.73 -12.60 26.31
N LEU A 341 -5.99 -12.35 26.65
CA LEU A 341 -7.08 -13.28 26.39
C LEU A 341 -7.45 -13.27 24.89
N PRO A 342 -7.93 -14.38 24.33
CA PRO A 342 -8.37 -14.43 22.93
C PRO A 342 -9.41 -13.35 22.57
N ALA A 343 -10.29 -12.99 23.52
CA ALA A 343 -11.31 -11.96 23.33
C ALA A 343 -10.73 -10.54 23.15
N GLU A 344 -9.56 -10.26 23.71
CA GLU A 344 -8.86 -8.97 23.63
C GLU A 344 -8.05 -8.84 22.32
N ALA A 345 -7.86 -9.93 21.57
CA ALA A 345 -7.05 -9.95 20.37
C ALA A 345 -7.52 -8.96 19.28
N LYS A 346 -8.82 -8.65 19.25
CA LYS A 346 -9.43 -7.68 18.33
C LYS A 346 -9.07 -6.23 18.65
N ASP A 347 -8.68 -5.96 19.90
CA ASP A 347 -8.45 -4.61 20.43
C ASP A 347 -6.96 -4.23 20.40
N ILE A 348 -6.10 -5.14 19.93
CA ILE A 348 -4.66 -4.94 19.84
C ILE A 348 -4.15 -5.17 18.43
N GLY A 349 -3.07 -4.46 18.09
CA GLY A 349 -2.39 -4.64 16.81
C GLY A 349 -1.58 -5.93 16.77
N VAL A 350 -2.09 -6.97 16.13
CA VAL A 350 -1.32 -8.19 15.78
C VAL A 350 -1.05 -8.25 14.28
N SER A 351 0.12 -8.77 13.90
CA SER A 351 0.47 -8.98 12.50
C SER A 351 -0.14 -10.27 11.92
N THR A 352 -0.17 -10.40 10.60
CA THR A 352 -0.52 -11.69 9.96
C THR A 352 0.50 -12.79 10.27
N LEU A 353 1.77 -12.43 10.57
CA LEU A 353 2.77 -13.41 11.02
C LEU A 353 2.38 -13.96 12.39
N CYS A 354 2.05 -13.08 13.35
CA CYS A 354 1.59 -13.45 14.69
C CYS A 354 0.42 -14.44 14.60
N ARG A 355 -0.63 -14.14 13.82
CA ARG A 355 -1.77 -15.06 13.62
C ARG A 355 -1.36 -16.41 13.02
N LYS A 356 -0.41 -16.44 12.08
CA LYS A 356 0.12 -17.69 11.52
C LYS A 356 0.89 -18.51 12.56
N VAL A 357 1.70 -17.87 13.39
CA VAL A 357 2.47 -18.51 14.47
C VAL A 357 1.53 -19.11 15.51
N LEU A 358 0.55 -18.34 15.99
CA LEU A 358 -0.45 -18.82 16.96
C LEU A 358 -1.26 -20.00 16.42
N ARG A 359 -1.71 -19.93 15.16
CA ARG A 359 -2.39 -21.05 14.49
C ARG A 359 -1.50 -22.27 14.37
N LYS A 360 -0.21 -22.07 14.05
CA LYS A 360 0.76 -23.17 13.94
C LYS A 360 0.98 -23.86 15.30
N ALA A 361 0.93 -23.10 16.39
CA ALA A 361 0.90 -23.64 17.75
C ALA A 361 -0.43 -24.32 18.14
N GLY A 362 -1.44 -24.34 17.27
CA GLY A 362 -2.74 -24.95 17.54
C GLY A 362 -3.69 -24.06 18.35
N LEU A 363 -3.50 -22.74 18.32
CA LEU A 363 -4.39 -21.77 18.96
C LEU A 363 -5.32 -21.11 17.94
N ALA A 364 -6.60 -20.99 18.29
CA ALA A 364 -7.59 -20.27 17.50
C ALA A 364 -7.63 -18.81 17.98
N TRP A 365 -7.01 -17.92 17.21
CA TRP A 365 -6.83 -16.49 17.49
C TRP A 365 -7.10 -15.63 16.25
#